data_AF-W8JR53-F1
#
_entry.id   AF-W8JR53-F1
#
_cell.length_a   1.000
_cell.length_b   1.000
_cell.length_c   1.000
_cell.angle_alpha   90.00
_cell.angle_beta   90.00
_cell.angle_gamma   90.00
#
_symmetry.space_group_name_H-M   'P 1'
#
loop_
_entity.id
_entity.type
_entity.pdbx_description
1 polymer ?
#
loop_
_entity_poly.entity_id
_entity_poly.type
_entity_poly.pdbx_seq_one_letter_code
_entity_poly.pdbx_strand_id
1 'polypeptide(L)' 'MQLFTACVTPFLPNGSIDFPSLKQLLFRQEKEGNGIILLGSTGESLSLTSKEKKIS' A
#
# COMPACT_ATOMS: atom_id res chain seq x y z
N MET A 1 13.85 -15.55 -10.07
CA MET A 1 13.70 -15.10 -8.66
C MET A 1 12.63 -14.02 -8.66
N GLN A 2 11.62 -14.11 -7.80
CA GLN A 2 10.47 -13.19 -7.81
C GLN A 2 10.63 -12.20 -6.63
N LEU A 3 10.66 -10.90 -6.93
CA LEU A 3 10.83 -9.84 -5.92
C LEU A 3 9.46 -9.43 -5.36
N PHE A 4 9.35 -9.41 -4.04
CA PHE A 4 8.17 -8.93 -3.33
C PHE A 4 8.49 -7.65 -2.58
N THR A 5 7.65 -6.63 -2.73
CA THR A 5 7.82 -5.33 -2.06
C THR A 5 6.72 -5.13 -1.02
N ALA A 6 7.12 -4.88 0.22
CA ALA A 6 6.23 -4.34 1.23
C ALA A 6 5.95 -2.88 0.86
N CYS A 7 4.71 -2.60 0.44
CA CYS A 7 4.35 -1.27 -0.04
C CYS A 7 3.92 -0.40 1.14
N VAL A 8 4.47 0.82 1.21
CA VAL A 8 4.05 1.85 2.17
C VAL A 8 2.63 2.32 1.85
N THR A 9 1.87 2.69 2.87
CA THR A 9 0.57 3.34 2.71
C THR A 9 0.76 4.86 2.75
N PRO A 10 0.59 5.58 1.64
CA PRO A 10 0.67 7.04 1.66
C PRO A 10 -0.57 7.63 2.36
N PHE A 11 -0.34 8.65 3.19
CA PHE A 11 -1.37 9.39 3.90
C PHE A 11 -1.33 10.87 3.52
N LEU A 12 -2.50 11.49 3.46
CA LEU A 12 -2.67 12.94 3.37
C LEU A 12 -2.26 13.61 4.69
N PRO A 13 -2.01 14.93 4.71
CA PRO A 13 -1.65 15.66 5.94
C PRO A 13 -2.69 15.53 7.07
N ASN A 14 -3.94 15.22 6.74
CA ASN A 14 -5.03 14.99 7.70
C ASN A 14 -5.08 13.54 8.24
N GLY A 15 -4.13 12.68 7.87
CA GLY A 15 -4.03 11.28 8.32
C GLY A 15 -4.94 10.29 7.59
N SER A 16 -5.69 10.72 6.57
CA SER A 16 -6.48 9.81 5.72
C SER A 16 -5.62 9.20 4.61
N ILE A 17 -5.95 7.99 4.14
CA ILE A 17 -5.19 7.34 3.06
C ILE A 17 -5.29 8.14 1.76
N ASP A 18 -4.14 8.35 1.12
CA ASP A 18 -4.04 8.87 -0.25
C ASP A 18 -4.14 7.72 -1.27
N PHE A 19 -5.38 7.32 -1.57
CA PHE A 19 -5.66 6.23 -2.53
C PHE A 19 -5.11 6.49 -3.95
N PRO A 20 -5.21 7.71 -4.53
CA PRO A 20 -4.58 8.01 -5.81
C PRO A 20 -3.07 7.72 -5.84
N SER A 21 -2.33 8.19 -4.83
CA SER A 21 -0.88 7.94 -4.73
C SER A 21 -0.56 6.46 -4.50
N LEU A 22 -1.35 5.78 -3.66
CA LEU A 22 -1.22 4.33 -3.45
C LEU A 22 -1.41 3.58 -4.78
N LYS A 23 -2.44 3.91 -5.56
CA LYS A 23 -2.69 3.27 -6.86
C LYS A 23 -1.52 3.46 -7.84
N GLN A 24 -0.92 4.65 -7.87
CA GLN A 24 0.27 4.89 -8.71
C GLN A 24 1.48 4.06 -8.28
N LEU A 25 1.71 3.92 -6.97
CA LEU A 25 2.77 3.04 -6.44
C LEU A 25 2.56 1.59 -6.89
N LEU A 26 1.33 1.08 -6.77
CA LEU A 26 1.01 -0.29 -7.18
C LEU A 26 1.26 -0.52 -8.67
N PHE A 27 0.82 0.41 -9.53
CA PHE A 27 1.07 0.29 -10.98
C PHE A 27 2.56 0.33 -11.34
N ARG A 28 3.36 1.12 -10.62
CA ARG A 28 4.82 1.13 -10.84
C ARG A 28 5.43 -0.22 -10.48
N GLN A 29 5.02 -0.82 -9.36
CA GLN A 29 5.51 -2.14 -8.97
C GLN A 29 5.07 -3.24 -9.93
N GLU A 30 3.83 -3.19 -10.41
CA GLU A 30 3.31 -4.10 -11.44
C GLU A 30 4.12 -3.99 -12.73
N LYS A 31 4.40 -2.76 -13.20
CA LYS A 31 5.19 -2.52 -14.42
C LYS A 31 6.60 -3.11 -14.34
N GLU A 32 7.21 -3.09 -13.16
CA GLU A 32 8.53 -3.69 -12.92
C GLU A 32 8.48 -5.21 -12.65
N GLY A 33 7.28 -5.83 -12.69
CA GLY A 33 7.09 -7.26 -12.49
C GLY A 33 7.20 -7.72 -11.03
N ASN A 34 7.05 -6.80 -10.08
CA ASN A 34 7.18 -7.10 -8.66
C ASN A 34 5.84 -7.54 -8.04
N GLY A 35 5.90 -8.54 -7.17
CA GLY A 35 4.78 -8.87 -6.28
C GLY A 35 4.65 -7.83 -5.17
N ILE A 36 3.43 -7.57 -4.71
CA ILE A 36 3.16 -6.53 -3.70
C ILE A 36 2.57 -7.16 -2.45
N ILE A 37 3.13 -6.81 -1.31
CA ILE A 37 2.56 -7.13 0.01
C ILE A 37 1.93 -5.85 0.56
N LEU A 38 0.60 -5.81 0.54
CA LEU A 38 -0.20 -4.79 1.22
C LEU A 38 -0.39 -5.17 2.69
N LEU A 39 -0.52 -4.17 3.56
CA LEU A 39 -0.84 -4.37 4.99
C LEU A 39 0.23 -5.15 5.80
N GLY A 40 1.50 -5.09 5.38
CA GLY A 40 2.62 -5.48 6.25
C GLY A 40 2.84 -4.49 7.38
N SER A 41 3.79 -4.74 8.29
CA SER A 41 4.20 -3.74 9.29
C SER A 41 4.68 -2.43 8.63
N THR A 42 5.37 -2.54 7.50
CA THR A 42 5.75 -1.43 6.61
C THR A 42 4.58 -0.83 5.83
N GLY A 43 3.48 -1.55 5.68
CA GLY A 43 2.23 -1.03 5.13
C GLY A 43 1.30 -0.48 6.22
N GLU A 44 1.88 -0.12 7.37
CA GLU A 44 1.22 0.56 8.49
C GLU A 44 -0.06 -0.15 8.99
N SER A 45 -0.10 -1.48 8.89
CA SER A 45 -1.32 -2.24 9.18
C SER A 45 -1.78 -2.17 10.63
N LEU A 46 -0.92 -1.77 11.56
CA LEU A 46 -1.29 -1.51 12.95
C LEU A 46 -1.98 -0.14 13.14
N SER A 47 -1.72 0.82 12.24
CA SER A 47 -2.29 2.17 12.27
C SER A 47 -3.61 2.28 11.50
N LEU A 48 -3.88 1.35 10.59
CA LEU A 48 -5.10 1.32 9.79
C LEU A 48 -6.30 0.79 10.57
N THR A 49 -7.44 1.46 10.42
CA THR A 49 -8.72 0.99 10.94
C THR A 49 -9.18 -0.27 10.19
N SER A 50 -10.06 -1.07 10.81
CA SER A 50 -10.62 -2.28 10.18
C SER A 50 -11.37 -1.98 8.87
N LYS A 51 -11.89 -0.75 8.71
CA LYS A 51 -12.55 -0.31 7.47
C LYS A 51 -11.55 -0.06 6.36
N GLU A 52 -10.41 0.56 6.67
CA GLU A 52 -9.35 0.83 5.71
C GLU A 52 -8.62 -0.43 5.25
N LYS A 53 -8.52 -1.44 6.13
CA LYS A 53 -7.99 -2.77 5.77
C LYS A 53 -8.87 -3.51 4.78
N LYS A 54 -10.18 -3.24 4.78
CA LYS A 54 -11.11 -3.76 3.77
C LYS A 54 -11.06 -2.86 2.54
N ILE A 55 -10.04 -3.09 1.71
CA ILE A 55 -10.05 -2.61 0.33
C ILE A 55 -11.06 -3.50 -0.41
N SER A 56 -12.22 -2.94 -0.74
CA SER A 56 -13.21 -3.54 -1.64
C SER A 56 -12.87 -3.23 -3.10
#